data_AF-A0A271M8A2-F1
#
_entry.id   AF-A0A271M8A2-F1
#
_cell.length_a   1.000
_cell.length_b   1.000
_cell.length_c   1.000
_cell.angle_alpha   90.00
_cell.angle_beta   90.00
_cell.angle_gamma   90.00
#
_symmetry.space_group_name_H-M   'P 1'
#
loop_
_entity.id
_entity.type
_entity.pdbx_description
1 polymer ?
#
loop_
_entity_poly.entity_id
_entity_poly.type
_entity_poly.pdbx_seq_one_letter_code
_entity_poly.pdbx_strand_id
1 'polypeptide(L)' 'NEGVPSAVIGICSRYIHTHASIIHVDDYAAAKELIIRLVKACDQSTVDSIKAGS' A
#
# COMPACT_ATOMS: atom_id res chain seq x y z
N ASN A 1 3.27 -19.92 14.53
CA ASN A 1 3.39 -19.30 13.19
C ASN A 1 3.68 -17.82 13.43
N GLU A 2 4.91 -17.36 13.18
CA GLU A 2 5.38 -15.98 13.50
C GLU A 2 5.46 -15.11 12.24
N GLY A 3 4.47 -15.23 11.34
CA GLY A 3 4.43 -14.48 10.10
C GLY A 3 4.06 -13.01 10.31
N VAL A 4 4.57 -12.13 9.43
CA VAL A 4 4.21 -10.71 9.41
C VAL A 4 3.22 -10.46 8.27
N PRO A 5 1.97 -10.04 8.56
CA PRO A 5 1.03 -9.62 7.52
C PRO A 5 1.63 -8.48 6.69
N SER A 6 1.74 -8.71 5.38
CA SER A 6 2.44 -7.81 4.47
C SER A 6 1.62 -7.59 3.20
N ALA A 7 1.63 -6.37 2.68
CA ALA A 7 0.97 -6.00 1.44
C ALA A 7 1.80 -4.96 0.67
N VAL A 8 1.60 -4.88 -0.64
CA VAL A 8 2.24 -3.89 -1.52
C VAL A 8 1.18 -2.93 -2.03
N ILE A 9 1.39 -1.63 -1.79
CA ILE A 9 0.58 -0.55 -2.38
C ILE A 9 1.45 0.15 -3.41
N GLY A 10 1.07 0.06 -4.67
CA GLY A 10 1.76 0.70 -5.78
C GLY A 10 0.79 1.31 -6.77
N ILE A 11 1.32 2.16 -7.64
CA ILE A 11 0.59 2.76 -8.76
C ILE A 11 1.06 2.12 -10.06
N CYS A 12 0.20 2.13 -11.08
CA CYS A 12 0.58 1.65 -12.40
C CYS A 12 1.61 2.60 -13.05
N SER A 13 2.52 2.01 -13.81
CA SER A 13 3.45 2.73 -14.67
C SER A 13 3.47 2.10 -16.05
N ARG A 14 3.54 2.91 -17.10
CA ARG A 14 3.83 2.44 -18.45
C ARG A 14 5.34 2.39 -18.65
N TYR A 15 5.80 1.45 -19.49
CA TYR A 15 7.21 1.26 -19.85
C TYR A 15 8.14 0.95 -18.68
N ILE A 16 7.64 0.20 -17.69
CA ILE A 16 8.46 -0.35 -16.61
C ILE A 16 9.65 -1.13 -17.19
N HIS A 17 10.82 -1.00 -16.56
CA HIS A 17 12.08 -1.60 -17.03
C HIS A 17 12.63 -1.06 -18.37
N THR A 18 12.35 0.20 -18.71
CA THR A 18 12.99 0.90 -19.84
C THR A 18 13.71 2.18 -19.36
N HIS A 19 14.33 2.94 -20.27
CA HIS A 19 15.04 4.18 -19.95
C HIS A 19 14.13 5.29 -19.36
N ALA A 20 12.82 5.23 -19.61
CA ALA A 20 11.87 6.20 -19.08
C ALA A 20 10.51 5.53 -18.82
N SER A 21 10.00 5.72 -17.61
CA SER A 21 8.69 5.24 -17.16
C SER A 21 7.71 6.40 -17.05
N ILE A 22 6.43 6.16 -17.34
CA ILE A 22 5.38 7.17 -17.26
C ILE A 22 4.34 6.74 -16.23
N ILE A 23 4.07 7.62 -15.26
CA ILE A 23 3.02 7.47 -14.25
C ILE A 23 1.98 8.58 -14.40
N HIS A 24 0.78 8.35 -13.88
CA HIS A 24 -0.21 9.41 -13.70
C HIS A 24 -0.01 10.07 -12.33
N VAL A 25 0.08 11.40 -12.29
CA VAL A 25 0.35 12.13 -11.03
C VAL A 25 -0.80 11.98 -10.04
N ASP A 26 -2.04 11.87 -10.52
CA ASP A 26 -3.18 11.70 -9.62
C ASP A 26 -3.17 10.32 -8.93
N ASP A 27 -2.66 9.27 -9.59
CA ASP A 27 -2.52 7.95 -8.97
C ASP A 27 -1.50 8.01 -7.82
N TYR A 28 -0.39 8.73 -8.02
CA TYR A 28 0.60 8.99 -6.97
C TYR A 28 -0.03 9.73 -5.78
N ALA A 29 -0.80 10.78 -6.05
CA ALA A 29 -1.47 11.57 -5.02
C ALA A 29 -2.48 10.74 -4.22
N ALA A 30 -3.29 9.94 -4.91
CA ALA A 30 -4.27 9.04 -4.30
C ALA A 30 -3.60 7.94 -3.47
N ALA A 31 -2.53 7.32 -3.97
CA ALA A 31 -1.78 6.31 -3.23
C ALA A 31 -1.13 6.88 -1.95
N LYS A 32 -0.59 8.10 -2.03
CA LYS A 32 -0.08 8.82 -0.85
C LYS A 32 -1.19 9.05 0.17
N GLU A 33 -2.35 9.54 -0.26
CA GLU A 33 -3.49 9.77 0.63
C GLU A 33 -3.96 8.47 1.29
N LEU A 34 -4.05 7.38 0.52
CA LEU A 34 -4.41 6.06 1.03
C LEU A 34 -3.45 5.61 2.13
N ILE A 35 -2.13 5.71 1.90
CA ILE A 35 -1.12 5.31 2.89
C ILE A 35 -1.23 6.14 4.17
N ILE A 36 -1.44 7.46 4.05
CA ILE A 36 -1.63 8.34 5.22
C ILE A 36 -2.85 7.90 6.03
N ARG A 37 -3.98 7.62 5.36
CA ARG A 37 -5.21 7.16 6.02
C ARG A 37 -5.01 5.79 6.66
N LEU A 38 -4.36 4.86 5.95
CA LEU A 38 -4.07 3.51 6.45
C LEU A 38 -3.24 3.55 7.73
N VAL A 39 -2.13 4.30 7.75
CA VAL A 39 -1.27 4.41 8.94
C VAL A 39 -2.02 5.02 10.13
N LYS A 40 -2.90 5.99 9.89
CA LYS A 40 -3.71 6.61 10.95
C LYS A 40 -4.82 5.70 11.48
N ALA A 41 -5.37 4.83 10.63
CA ALA A 41 -6.46 3.91 10.98
C ALA A 41 -5.97 2.55 11.50
N CYS A 42 -4.72 2.16 11.23
CA CYS A 42 -4.17 0.88 11.63
C CYS A 42 -3.74 0.90 13.10
N ASP A 43 -4.74 0.79 13.98
CA ASP A 43 -4.53 0.62 15.42
C ASP A 43 -4.37 -0.86 15.82
N GLN A 44 -4.11 -1.10 17.11
CA GLN A 44 -3.92 -2.46 17.64
C GLN A 44 -5.13 -3.36 17.38
N SER A 45 -6.35 -2.82 17.49
CA SER A 45 -7.58 -3.60 17.26
C SER A 45 -7.70 -4.06 15.80
N THR A 46 -7.27 -3.21 14.86
CA THR A 46 -7.22 -3.52 13.44
C THR A 46 -6.17 -4.59 13.16
N VAL A 47 -4.98 -4.47 13.76
CA VAL A 47 -3.90 -5.46 13.63
C VAL A 47 -4.32 -6.82 14.20
N ASP A 48 -4.94 -6.84 15.37
CA ASP A 48 -5.38 -8.07 16.02
C ASP A 48 -6.50 -8.75 15.21
N SER A 49 -7.41 -7.97 14.64
CA SER A 49 -8.46 -8.48 13.75
C SER A 49 -7.87 -9.14 12.49
N ILE A 50 -6.84 -8.53 11.89
CA ILE A 50 -6.14 -9.10 10.73
C ILE A 50 -5.41 -10.40 11.12
N LYS A 51 -4.74 -10.43 12.28
CA LYS A 51 -4.03 -11.62 12.78
C LYS A 51 -4.97 -12.76 13.18
N ALA A 52 -6.15 -12.46 13.69
CA ALA A 52 -7.13 -13.47 14.08
C ALA A 52 -7.77 -14.16 12.86
N GLY A 53 -7.85 -13.47 11.72
CA GLY A 53 -8.36 -14.02 10.45
C GLY A 53 -7.31 -14.65 9.55
N SER A 54 -6.02 -14.59 9.91
CA SER A 54 -4.88 -15.10 9.11
C SER A 54 -4.39 -16.47 9.53
#